data_AF-A0A673JBD3-F1
#
_entry.id   AF-A0A673JBD3-F1
#
_cell.length_a   1.000
_cell.length_b   1.000
_cell.length_c   1.000
_cell.angle_alpha   90.00
_cell.angle_beta   90.00
_cell.angle_gamma   90.00
#
_symmetry.space_group_name_H-M   'P 1'
#
loop_
_entity.id
_entity.type
_entity.pdbx_description
1 polymer ?
#
loop_
_entity_poly.entity_id
_entity_poly.type
_entity_poly.pdbx_seq_one_letter_code
_entity_poly.pdbx_strand_id
1 'polypeptide(L)'
;MGQNFLPKFLFVSNLLKAVKIRERVPNDVVKPSASGGLIHHLRSMHRYTLEMIRMSQFPQAFREVIQAAILDRAMQSSLEQEKRLNWCREVKKLVPLRTNGDGNCLLHAASQYLLGVQDTDLVLRKALYAVLKETDTSNFRMRFQTELLHSQEFTQTGLRYSTLNWEEEWVKIVEMASPVSSSNGLQFDSLEDIHIFVLSNILRRPIIVIADQVLRSMKSGSSFSPLNVGGIYLPLHWPPGECYKYPIVLGYDSQHFAPLITIKDSGPEIRAVPLINPGRGGFEDLQVHFLTEKEQQQKEKLLKDYLMLIEIPVIGLSYDPTQIITAARLDEGNLPEDMNLMEDYLQLVNHEYKRWQEDKDSLWAPQSQRPPPFSVSQLSLIEIRCATPRCTFYVSVDTQPHCHECFEKRQAVEISPLPTAGLQLASTHLPESF
;
A
#
# COMPACT_ATOMS: atom_id res chain seq x y z
N MET A 1 -10.61 -27.13 -7.47
CA MET A 1 -9.75 -25.93 -7.52
C MET A 1 -8.54 -26.20 -6.66
N GLY A 2 -7.34 -26.31 -7.25
CA GLY A 2 -6.12 -26.58 -6.49
C GLY A 2 -5.78 -25.38 -5.59
N GLN A 3 -5.24 -25.65 -4.39
CA GLN A 3 -4.68 -24.60 -3.54
C GLN A 3 -3.62 -23.82 -4.34
N ASN A 4 -3.72 -22.49 -4.31
CA ASN A 4 -2.69 -21.65 -4.90
C ASN A 4 -1.43 -21.73 -4.01
N PHE A 5 -0.37 -22.31 -4.54
CA PHE A 5 0.90 -22.54 -3.82
C PHE A 5 1.81 -21.30 -3.85
N LEU A 6 1.51 -20.30 -4.69
CA LEU A 6 2.29 -19.06 -4.70
C LEU A 6 1.87 -18.13 -3.55
N PRO A 7 2.83 -17.43 -2.91
CA PRO A 7 2.50 -16.47 -1.87
C PRO A 7 1.60 -15.35 -2.37
N LYS A 8 0.70 -14.90 -1.50
CA LYS A 8 -0.24 -13.79 -1.78
C LYS A 8 0.41 -12.42 -1.73
N PHE A 9 1.50 -12.28 -0.96
CA PHE A 9 2.20 -11.03 -0.76
C PHE A 9 3.68 -11.16 -1.13
N LEU A 10 4.23 -10.12 -1.76
CA LEU A 10 5.62 -10.09 -2.23
C LEU A 10 6.64 -10.32 -1.13
N PHE A 11 6.45 -9.71 0.04
CA PHE A 11 7.40 -9.80 1.16
C PHE A 11 7.61 -11.23 1.67
N VAL A 12 6.67 -12.16 1.41
CA VAL A 12 6.78 -13.56 1.79
C VAL A 12 7.84 -14.30 0.95
N SER A 13 8.14 -13.82 -0.26
CA SER A 13 9.21 -14.40 -1.10
C SER A 13 10.59 -14.30 -0.45
N ASN A 14 10.84 -13.25 0.34
CA ASN A 14 12.10 -13.02 1.03
C ASN A 14 11.91 -12.14 2.26
N LEU A 15 11.53 -12.76 3.38
CA LEU A 15 11.26 -12.06 4.64
C LEU A 15 12.46 -11.26 5.16
N LEU A 16 13.68 -11.79 4.98
CA LEU A 16 14.90 -11.10 5.41
C LEU A 16 15.12 -9.81 4.61
N LYS A 17 14.95 -9.85 3.28
CA LYS A 17 15.03 -8.66 2.44
C LYS A 17 13.92 -7.66 2.79
N ALA A 18 12.69 -8.14 3.03
CA ALA A 18 11.59 -7.29 3.44
C ALA A 18 11.83 -6.58 4.79
N VAL A 19 12.44 -7.25 5.78
CA VAL A 19 12.86 -6.63 7.05
C VAL A 19 13.92 -5.56 6.79
N LYS A 20 14.97 -5.87 6.01
CA LYS A 20 16.02 -4.91 5.69
C LYS A 20 15.49 -3.66 4.99
N ILE A 21 14.55 -3.81 4.07
CA ILE A 21 13.90 -2.67 3.41
C ILE A 21 13.18 -1.81 4.47
N ARG A 22 12.36 -2.42 5.33
CA ARG A 22 11.62 -1.70 6.38
C ARG A 22 12.53 -1.02 7.39
N GLU A 23 13.66 -1.61 7.76
CA GLU A 23 14.67 -0.98 8.63
C GLU A 23 15.35 0.24 8.00
N ARG A 24 15.39 0.34 6.66
CA ARG A 24 15.93 1.51 5.96
C ARG A 24 14.95 2.67 5.91
N VAL A 25 13.64 2.43 5.85
CA VAL A 25 12.63 3.48 5.68
C VAL A 25 12.70 4.57 6.77
N PRO A 26 12.78 4.25 8.08
CA PRO A 26 12.89 5.27 9.13
C PRO A 26 14.10 6.18 8.97
N ASN A 27 15.21 5.66 8.47
CA ASN A 27 16.44 6.42 8.26
C ASN A 27 16.35 7.39 7.06
N ASP A 28 15.40 7.16 6.15
CA ASP A 28 15.12 8.07 5.02
C ASP A 28 14.12 9.17 5.40
N VAL A 29 13.42 9.06 6.52
CA VAL A 29 12.51 10.10 7.03
C VAL A 29 13.32 11.27 7.59
N VAL A 30 13.20 12.42 6.93
CA VAL A 30 13.77 13.69 7.37
C VAL A 30 12.73 14.43 8.19
N LYS A 31 13.06 14.76 9.43
CA LYS A 31 12.25 15.63 10.28
C LYS A 31 12.56 17.10 9.99
N PRO A 32 11.57 18.00 10.04
CA PRO A 32 11.82 19.43 9.89
C PRO A 32 12.75 19.92 11.01
N SER A 33 13.82 20.65 10.64
CA SER A 33 14.66 21.34 11.62
C SER A 33 13.97 22.63 12.07
N ALA A 34 14.27 23.08 13.29
CA ALA A 34 13.78 24.36 13.85
C ALA A 34 14.13 25.60 12.99
N SER A 35 15.00 25.45 11.99
CA SER A 35 15.54 26.51 11.14
C SER A 35 14.99 26.54 9.69
N GLY A 36 14.01 25.71 9.33
CA GLY A 36 13.32 25.89 8.03
C GLY A 36 12.84 24.65 7.28
N GLY A 37 12.70 23.49 7.91
CA GLY A 37 12.02 22.36 7.26
C GLY A 37 10.50 22.58 7.25
N LEU A 38 9.85 22.51 6.09
CA LEU A 38 8.40 22.73 5.97
C LEU A 38 7.58 21.58 6.58
N ILE A 39 7.93 20.33 6.30
CA ILE A 39 7.26 19.12 6.82
C ILE A 39 8.21 17.92 6.89
N HIS A 40 7.80 16.86 7.61
CA HIS A 40 8.47 15.56 7.52
C HIS A 40 8.39 15.04 6.08
N HIS A 41 9.49 14.51 5.55
CA HIS A 41 9.51 13.99 4.18
C HIS A 41 10.53 12.88 3.99
N LEU A 42 10.38 12.10 2.91
CA LEU A 42 11.38 11.10 2.51
C LEU A 42 12.53 11.75 1.74
N ARG A 43 13.77 11.42 2.12
CA ARG A 43 14.98 11.97 1.48
C ARG A 43 15.18 11.43 0.07
N SER A 44 15.06 10.13 -0.14
CA SER A 44 15.44 9.48 -1.40
C SER A 44 14.55 8.33 -1.82
N MET A 45 13.97 7.58 -0.87
CA MET A 45 13.23 6.35 -1.16
C MET A 45 11.89 6.60 -1.87
N HIS A 46 11.38 7.84 -1.84
CA HIS A 46 10.18 8.25 -2.59
C HIS A 46 10.34 8.18 -4.11
N ARG A 47 11.56 8.07 -4.64
CA ARG A 47 11.84 7.98 -6.09
C ARG A 47 11.78 6.56 -6.64
N TYR A 48 11.70 5.56 -5.77
CA TYR A 48 11.62 4.17 -6.22
C TYR A 48 10.24 3.83 -6.76
N THR A 49 10.20 2.91 -7.72
CA THR A 49 8.97 2.42 -8.34
C THR A 49 9.08 0.91 -8.52
N LEU A 50 8.06 0.20 -8.05
CA LEU A 50 7.88 -1.23 -8.28
C LEU A 50 7.20 -1.48 -9.63
N GLU A 51 7.71 -2.47 -10.38
CA GLU A 51 7.10 -2.96 -11.62
C GLU A 51 6.88 -4.47 -11.50
N MET A 52 5.75 -4.98 -12.01
CA MET A 52 5.39 -6.40 -11.94
C MET A 52 6.26 -7.24 -12.90
N ILE A 53 6.54 -8.49 -12.51
CA ILE A 53 7.27 -9.44 -13.36
C ILE A 53 6.63 -9.58 -14.75
N ARG A 54 7.48 -9.82 -15.75
CA ARG A 54 7.02 -10.29 -17.05
C ARG A 54 6.35 -11.64 -16.89
N MET A 55 5.16 -11.80 -17.47
CA MET A 55 4.41 -13.06 -17.46
C MET A 55 4.27 -13.70 -18.85
N SER A 56 4.73 -13.04 -19.92
CA SER A 56 4.54 -13.49 -21.30
C SER A 56 5.21 -14.84 -21.61
N GLN A 57 6.22 -15.24 -20.84
CA GLN A 57 6.91 -16.52 -20.95
C GLN A 57 6.10 -17.71 -20.42
N PHE A 58 5.11 -17.46 -19.55
CA PHE A 58 4.29 -18.53 -18.98
C PHE A 58 3.04 -18.79 -19.83
N PRO A 59 2.50 -20.03 -19.86
CA PRO A 59 1.22 -20.33 -20.51
C PRO A 59 0.07 -19.68 -19.74
N GLN A 60 -1.04 -19.38 -20.44
CA GLN A 60 -2.19 -18.66 -19.88
C GLN A 60 -2.71 -19.26 -18.57
N ALA A 61 -2.85 -20.59 -18.50
CA ALA A 61 -3.31 -21.29 -17.30
C ALA A 61 -2.41 -21.04 -16.07
N PHE A 62 -1.10 -20.89 -16.27
CA PHE A 62 -0.18 -20.60 -15.16
C PHE A 62 -0.12 -19.10 -14.83
N ARG A 63 -0.29 -18.22 -15.83
CA ARG A 63 -0.46 -16.78 -15.59
C ARG A 63 -1.65 -16.52 -14.66
N GLU A 64 -2.74 -17.25 -14.82
CA GLU A 64 -3.92 -17.16 -13.94
C GLU A 64 -3.61 -17.56 -12.50
N VAL A 65 -2.74 -18.56 -12.28
CA VAL A 65 -2.28 -18.95 -10.93
C VAL A 65 -1.48 -17.82 -10.28
N ILE A 66 -0.52 -17.24 -11.02
CA ILE A 66 0.28 -16.09 -10.55
C ILE A 66 -0.64 -14.91 -10.22
N GLN A 67 -1.51 -14.53 -11.17
CA GLN A 67 -2.42 -13.40 -11.01
C GLN A 67 -3.39 -13.61 -9.84
N ALA A 68 -3.94 -14.81 -9.67
CA ALA A 68 -4.85 -15.10 -8.57
C ALA A 68 -4.15 -15.06 -7.20
N ALA A 69 -2.85 -15.37 -7.16
CA ALA A 69 -2.05 -15.32 -5.93
C ALA A 69 -1.86 -13.87 -5.48
N ILE A 70 -1.23 -13.06 -6.33
CA ILE A 70 -0.65 -11.78 -5.95
C ILE A 70 -1.54 -10.56 -6.22
N LEU A 71 -2.49 -10.67 -7.16
CA LEU A 71 -3.34 -9.54 -7.55
C LEU A 71 -4.67 -9.54 -6.81
N ASP A 72 -5.20 -8.34 -6.57
CA ASP A 72 -6.59 -8.15 -6.16
C ASP A 72 -7.51 -8.22 -7.38
N ARG A 73 -7.98 -9.44 -7.68
CA ARG A 73 -8.85 -9.68 -8.84
C ARG A 73 -10.23 -9.06 -8.68
N ALA A 74 -10.69 -8.82 -7.45
CA ALA A 74 -12.00 -8.21 -7.20
C ALA A 74 -11.96 -6.73 -7.57
N MET A 75 -10.99 -5.99 -7.01
CA MET A 75 -10.77 -4.57 -7.34
C MET A 75 -10.46 -4.41 -8.84
N GLN A 76 -9.60 -5.28 -9.40
CA GLN A 76 -9.27 -5.22 -10.83
C GLN A 76 -10.54 -5.31 -11.68
N SER A 77 -11.38 -6.32 -11.42
CA SER A 77 -12.60 -6.54 -12.19
C SER A 77 -13.59 -5.39 -12.03
N SER A 78 -13.75 -4.88 -10.80
CA SER A 78 -14.65 -3.77 -10.47
C SER A 78 -14.29 -2.49 -11.25
N LEU A 79 -13.03 -2.05 -11.15
CA LEU A 79 -12.56 -0.82 -11.81
C LEU A 79 -12.48 -0.94 -13.34
N GLU A 80 -12.18 -2.13 -13.87
CA GLU A 80 -12.20 -2.38 -15.33
C GLU A 80 -13.63 -2.38 -15.89
N GLN A 81 -14.60 -2.97 -15.17
CA GLN A 81 -16.01 -2.99 -15.58
C GLN A 81 -16.62 -1.58 -15.63
N GLU A 82 -16.27 -0.73 -14.66
CA GLU A 82 -16.69 0.68 -14.62
C GLU A 82 -15.85 1.57 -15.56
N LYS A 83 -14.98 0.99 -16.40
CA LYS A 83 -14.11 1.68 -17.36
C LYS A 83 -13.22 2.76 -16.72
N ARG A 84 -12.85 2.57 -15.45
CA ARG A 84 -11.91 3.45 -14.73
C ARG A 84 -10.46 2.98 -14.91
N LEU A 85 -10.27 1.66 -14.92
CA LEU A 85 -8.96 1.02 -15.07
C LEU A 85 -8.83 0.35 -16.45
N ASN A 86 -7.65 0.44 -17.07
CA ASN A 86 -7.28 -0.27 -18.31
C ASN A 86 -8.25 -0.09 -19.50
N TRP A 87 -8.96 1.03 -19.58
CA TRP A 87 -9.90 1.33 -20.67
C TRP A 87 -9.19 1.83 -21.95
N CYS A 88 -8.06 2.51 -21.80
CA CYS A 88 -7.24 3.05 -22.89
C CYS A 88 -6.30 1.97 -23.42
N ARG A 89 -6.34 1.68 -24.73
CA ARG A 89 -5.59 0.55 -25.34
C ARG A 89 -4.16 0.93 -25.68
N GLU A 90 -3.91 2.22 -25.81
CA GLU A 90 -2.65 2.83 -26.21
C GLU A 90 -1.65 2.86 -25.05
N VAL A 91 -2.10 2.60 -23.81
CA VAL A 91 -1.28 2.62 -22.60
C VAL A 91 -1.11 1.23 -21.99
N LYS A 92 0.01 1.00 -21.29
CA LYS A 92 0.29 -0.26 -20.59
C LYS A 92 -0.77 -0.53 -19.52
N LYS A 93 -1.10 -1.81 -19.35
CA LYS A 93 -2.02 -2.26 -18.30
C LYS A 93 -1.43 -2.06 -16.92
N LEU A 94 -2.29 -1.63 -16.01
CA LEU A 94 -2.04 -1.54 -14.58
C LEU A 94 -2.77 -2.68 -13.86
N VAL A 95 -2.14 -3.27 -12.85
CA VAL A 95 -2.71 -4.35 -12.06
C VAL A 95 -2.64 -4.04 -10.56
N PRO A 96 -3.72 -4.27 -9.78
CA PRO A 96 -3.72 -4.04 -8.34
C PRO A 96 -3.03 -5.18 -7.60
N LEU A 97 -2.00 -4.88 -6.80
CA LEU A 97 -1.45 -5.87 -5.86
C LEU A 97 -2.36 -6.02 -4.64
N ARG A 98 -2.43 -7.23 -4.09
CA ARG A 98 -3.10 -7.44 -2.79
C ARG A 98 -2.45 -6.58 -1.69
N THR A 99 -3.31 -5.99 -0.88
CA THR A 99 -2.95 -5.09 0.23
C THR A 99 -3.72 -5.52 1.48
N ASN A 100 -3.16 -5.35 2.68
CA ASN A 100 -3.88 -5.67 3.91
C ASN A 100 -4.98 -4.63 4.18
N GLY A 101 -6.15 -5.09 4.64
CA GLY A 101 -7.31 -4.27 4.99
C GLY A 101 -7.45 -4.06 6.50
N ASP A 102 -6.41 -3.61 7.18
CA ASP A 102 -6.38 -3.42 8.65
C ASP A 102 -6.71 -1.97 9.09
N GLY A 103 -7.09 -1.12 8.14
CA GLY A 103 -7.28 0.34 8.29
C GLY A 103 -6.08 1.16 7.78
N ASN A 104 -4.89 0.57 7.63
CA ASN A 104 -3.69 1.25 7.15
C ASN A 104 -3.44 1.07 5.63
N CYS A 105 -4.46 0.65 4.89
CA CYS A 105 -4.32 0.23 3.49
C CYS A 105 -3.77 1.32 2.55
N LEU A 106 -4.06 2.60 2.79
CA LEU A 106 -3.47 3.72 2.03
C LEU A 106 -1.93 3.68 2.08
N LEU A 107 -1.38 3.52 3.28
CA LEU A 107 0.07 3.57 3.51
C LEU A 107 0.73 2.25 3.13
N HIS A 108 0.03 1.13 3.30
CA HIS A 108 0.45 -0.14 2.72
C HIS A 108 0.56 -0.07 1.20
N ALA A 109 -0.45 0.46 0.52
CA ALA A 109 -0.45 0.59 -0.93
C ALA A 109 0.65 1.52 -1.44
N ALA A 110 0.82 2.70 -0.82
CA ALA A 110 1.90 3.61 -1.18
C ALA A 110 3.29 2.98 -0.95
N SER A 111 3.50 2.32 0.19
CA SER A 111 4.76 1.63 0.48
C SER A 111 5.03 0.48 -0.51
N GLN A 112 4.00 -0.28 -0.88
CA GLN A 112 4.11 -1.36 -1.86
C GLN A 112 4.46 -0.83 -3.25
N TYR A 113 3.83 0.27 -3.68
CA TYR A 113 4.13 0.91 -4.97
C TYR A 113 5.60 1.35 -5.07
N LEU A 114 6.14 1.88 -3.98
CA LEU A 114 7.52 2.38 -3.93
C LEU A 114 8.54 1.26 -3.75
N LEU A 115 8.29 0.32 -2.82
CA LEU A 115 9.31 -0.56 -2.23
C LEU A 115 8.94 -2.05 -2.23
N GLY A 116 7.73 -2.42 -2.64
CA GLY A 116 7.24 -3.80 -2.59
C GLY A 116 7.00 -4.39 -1.20
N VAL A 117 7.05 -3.56 -0.14
CA VAL A 117 6.71 -3.93 1.24
C VAL A 117 5.50 -3.14 1.74
N GLN A 118 4.77 -3.67 2.71
CA GLN A 118 3.70 -2.94 3.40
C GLN A 118 4.25 -2.12 4.57
N ASP A 119 3.54 -1.05 4.95
CA ASP A 119 3.85 -0.21 6.13
C ASP A 119 3.50 -0.89 7.47
N THR A 120 4.01 -2.10 7.70
CA THR A 120 3.71 -2.89 8.91
C THR A 120 4.32 -2.30 10.18
N ASP A 121 5.45 -1.57 10.04
CA ASP A 121 6.17 -0.96 11.16
C ASP A 121 5.65 0.47 11.45
N LEU A 122 4.61 0.87 10.70
CA LEU A 122 3.87 2.13 10.79
C LEU A 122 4.75 3.36 10.59
N VAL A 123 5.79 3.27 9.75
CA VAL A 123 6.75 4.35 9.53
C VAL A 123 6.06 5.49 8.80
N LEU A 124 5.34 5.19 7.72
CA LEU A 124 4.58 6.19 6.99
C LEU A 124 3.41 6.70 7.85
N ARG A 125 2.75 5.82 8.62
CA ARG A 125 1.63 6.25 9.49
C ARG A 125 2.07 7.23 10.57
N LYS A 126 3.19 6.93 11.23
CA LYS A 126 3.81 7.81 12.23
C LYS A 126 4.26 9.12 11.60
N ALA A 127 4.83 9.10 10.39
CA ALA A 127 5.23 10.32 9.70
C ALA A 127 4.02 11.20 9.34
N LEU A 128 2.94 10.60 8.83
CA LEU A 128 1.68 11.28 8.55
C LEU A 128 1.09 11.93 9.80
N TYR A 129 0.98 11.17 10.88
CA TYR A 129 0.48 11.67 12.16
C TYR A 129 1.38 12.77 12.74
N ALA A 130 2.71 12.62 12.66
CA ALA A 130 3.65 13.63 13.14
C ALA A 130 3.52 14.95 12.36
N VAL A 131 3.33 14.92 11.04
CA VAL A 131 3.02 16.15 10.27
C VAL A 131 1.74 16.79 10.78
N LEU A 132 0.68 16.02 10.97
CA LEU A 132 -0.61 16.53 11.41
C LEU A 132 -0.63 17.04 12.86
N LYS A 133 0.23 16.50 13.73
CA LYS A 133 0.24 16.81 15.18
C LYS A 133 1.33 17.78 15.60
N GLU A 134 2.50 17.72 14.97
CA GLU A 134 3.73 18.38 15.42
C GLU A 134 4.15 19.57 14.53
N THR A 135 3.51 19.79 13.38
CA THR A 135 3.85 20.88 12.44
C THR A 135 2.71 21.88 12.25
N ASP A 136 2.96 23.01 11.59
CA ASP A 136 1.91 23.97 11.24
C ASP A 136 1.02 23.41 10.13
N THR A 137 -0.22 23.05 10.50
CA THR A 137 -1.22 22.50 9.56
C THR A 137 -2.20 23.54 9.03
N SER A 138 -1.98 24.84 9.27
CA SER A 138 -2.89 25.91 8.86
C SER A 138 -3.24 25.85 7.36
N ASN A 139 -2.24 25.60 6.52
CA ASN A 139 -2.43 25.48 5.08
C ASN A 139 -3.22 24.22 4.68
N PHE A 140 -2.94 23.07 5.30
CA PHE A 140 -3.70 21.84 5.07
C PHE A 140 -5.17 22.00 5.46
N ARG A 141 -5.42 22.59 6.63
CA ARG A 141 -6.76 22.86 7.13
C ARG A 141 -7.54 23.81 6.22
N MET A 142 -6.91 24.89 5.76
CA MET A 142 -7.54 25.83 4.82
C MET A 142 -7.93 25.16 3.51
N ARG A 143 -7.06 24.31 2.94
CA ARG A 143 -7.36 23.56 1.72
C ARG A 143 -8.47 22.53 1.93
N PHE A 144 -8.45 21.82 3.07
CA PHE A 144 -9.51 20.89 3.46
C PHE A 144 -10.87 21.59 3.57
N GLN A 145 -10.92 22.74 4.24
CA GLN A 145 -12.14 23.56 4.34
C GLN A 145 -12.64 23.99 2.97
N THR A 146 -11.74 24.47 2.11
CA THR A 146 -12.07 24.92 0.75
C THR A 146 -12.70 23.78 -0.06
N GLU A 147 -12.07 22.60 -0.07
CA GLU A 147 -12.60 21.43 -0.79
C GLU A 147 -13.95 20.97 -0.25
N LEU A 148 -14.11 20.89 1.09
CA LEU A 148 -15.38 20.48 1.69
C LEU A 148 -16.51 21.47 1.40
N LEU A 149 -16.24 22.79 1.39
CA LEU A 149 -17.22 23.83 1.03
C LEU A 149 -17.68 23.70 -0.44
N HIS A 150 -16.81 23.23 -1.32
CA HIS A 150 -17.15 22.99 -2.73
C HIS A 150 -17.79 21.61 -2.98
N SER A 151 -17.84 20.74 -1.97
CA SER A 151 -18.46 19.43 -2.10
C SER A 151 -19.98 19.55 -2.33
N GLN A 152 -20.52 18.64 -3.14
CA GLN A 152 -21.96 18.62 -3.44
C GLN A 152 -22.80 18.39 -2.18
N GLU A 153 -22.33 17.54 -1.26
CA GLU A 153 -23.03 17.23 -0.02
C GLU A 153 -23.18 18.47 0.87
N PHE A 154 -22.11 19.26 1.02
CA PHE A 154 -22.15 20.49 1.82
C PHE A 154 -23.07 21.54 1.18
N THR A 155 -23.00 21.69 -0.13
CA THR A 155 -23.82 22.66 -0.88
C THR A 155 -25.31 22.30 -0.83
N GLN A 156 -25.66 21.02 -0.96
CA GLN A 156 -27.05 20.55 -1.01
C GLN A 156 -27.73 20.52 0.36
N THR A 157 -26.98 20.22 1.42
CA THR A 157 -27.52 20.16 2.79
C THR A 157 -27.75 21.55 3.40
N GLY A 158 -27.16 22.61 2.81
CA GLY A 158 -27.24 23.97 3.34
C GLY A 158 -26.56 24.13 4.70
N LEU A 159 -25.70 23.17 5.09
CA LEU A 159 -24.95 23.19 6.33
C LEU A 159 -24.06 24.43 6.39
N ARG A 160 -23.99 25.06 7.56
CA ARG A 160 -23.08 26.19 7.83
C ARG A 160 -22.27 25.85 9.06
N TYR A 161 -20.99 25.59 8.86
CA TYR A 161 -20.08 25.27 9.95
C TYR A 161 -19.62 26.55 10.63
N SER A 162 -19.67 26.55 11.97
CA SER A 162 -18.99 27.56 12.77
C SER A 162 -17.49 27.28 12.82
N THR A 163 -16.70 28.26 13.29
CA THR A 163 -15.26 28.07 13.54
C THR A 163 -14.98 26.89 14.47
N LEU A 164 -15.85 26.66 15.46
CA LEU A 164 -15.72 25.55 16.40
C LEU A 164 -15.91 24.20 15.71
N ASN A 165 -16.92 24.07 14.83
CA ASN A 165 -17.16 22.82 14.11
C ASN A 165 -15.97 22.45 13.21
N TRP A 166 -15.36 23.45 12.56
CA TRP A 166 -14.15 23.23 11.78
C TRP A 166 -12.94 22.80 12.62
N GLU A 167 -12.85 23.27 13.87
CA GLU A 167 -11.81 22.82 14.79
C GLU A 167 -12.05 21.37 15.20
N GLU A 168 -13.28 21.04 15.57
CA GLU A 168 -13.68 19.69 15.99
C GLU A 168 -13.47 18.66 14.87
N GLU A 169 -13.86 18.97 13.64
CA GLU A 169 -13.61 18.09 12.49
C GLU A 169 -12.11 17.94 12.21
N TRP A 170 -11.33 19.04 12.29
CA TRP A 170 -9.89 18.95 12.08
C TRP A 170 -9.21 18.08 13.14
N VAL A 171 -9.62 18.18 14.41
CA VAL A 171 -9.15 17.30 15.48
C VAL A 171 -9.43 15.83 15.17
N LYS A 172 -10.61 15.49 14.65
CA LYS A 172 -10.93 14.11 14.23
C LYS A 172 -10.01 13.64 13.11
N ILE A 173 -9.77 14.46 12.08
CA ILE A 173 -8.83 14.15 11.00
C ILE A 173 -7.44 13.82 11.57
N VAL A 174 -6.93 14.62 12.49
CA VAL A 174 -5.63 14.36 13.13
C VAL A 174 -5.64 13.03 13.90
N GLU A 175 -6.69 12.75 14.67
CA GLU A 175 -6.78 11.51 15.46
C GLU A 175 -6.93 10.25 14.59
N MET A 176 -7.59 10.33 13.43
CA MET A 176 -7.68 9.21 12.47
C MET A 176 -6.29 8.76 11.96
N ALA A 177 -5.35 9.68 11.84
CA ALA A 177 -3.97 9.36 11.47
C ALA A 177 -3.15 8.70 12.60
N SER A 178 -3.64 8.73 13.85
CA SER A 178 -2.93 8.26 15.04
C SER A 178 -2.51 6.78 14.92
N PRO A 179 -1.23 6.42 15.15
CA PRO A 179 -0.74 5.05 15.04
C PRO A 179 -1.28 4.11 16.13
N VAL A 180 -2.10 4.61 17.05
CA VAL A 180 -2.74 3.82 18.11
C VAL A 180 -3.84 2.94 17.51
N SER A 181 -4.07 1.77 18.12
CA SER A 181 -5.10 0.85 17.66
C SER A 181 -6.50 1.45 17.82
N SER A 182 -7.37 1.24 16.82
CA SER A 182 -8.75 1.72 16.85
C SER A 182 -9.63 0.84 17.75
N SER A 183 -10.70 1.43 18.30
CA SER A 183 -11.77 0.69 18.99
C SER A 183 -12.87 0.19 18.05
N ASN A 184 -12.81 0.54 16.76
CA ASN A 184 -13.94 0.47 15.83
C ASN A 184 -13.98 -0.80 14.97
N GLY A 185 -13.31 -1.88 15.40
CA GLY A 185 -13.33 -3.19 14.76
C GLY A 185 -12.22 -3.43 13.72
N LEU A 186 -11.53 -2.39 13.24
CA LEU A 186 -10.27 -2.48 12.50
C LEU A 186 -9.08 -2.26 13.43
N GLN A 187 -7.87 -2.69 13.03
CA GLN A 187 -6.69 -2.41 13.82
C GLN A 187 -6.41 -0.91 13.89
N PHE A 188 -6.69 -0.17 12.82
CA PHE A 188 -6.45 1.25 12.70
C PHE A 188 -7.65 1.97 12.08
N ASP A 189 -7.82 3.27 12.36
CA ASP A 189 -8.83 4.07 11.70
C ASP A 189 -8.49 4.26 10.22
N SER A 190 -9.52 4.21 9.37
CA SER A 190 -9.38 4.40 7.93
C SER A 190 -9.05 5.86 7.62
N LEU A 191 -8.25 6.08 6.58
CA LEU A 191 -7.79 7.42 6.18
C LEU A 191 -8.61 7.95 5.00
N GLU A 192 -8.85 9.26 5.01
CA GLU A 192 -9.59 10.02 4.00
C GLU A 192 -8.69 10.71 2.96
N ASP A 193 -9.30 11.37 1.97
CA ASP A 193 -8.65 12.12 0.88
C ASP A 193 -7.59 13.14 1.34
N ILE A 194 -7.85 13.90 2.41
CA ILE A 194 -6.90 14.86 2.98
C ILE A 194 -5.60 14.19 3.43
N HIS A 195 -5.67 12.94 3.91
CA HIS A 195 -4.49 12.18 4.29
C HIS A 195 -3.65 11.78 3.07
N ILE A 196 -4.30 11.55 1.92
CA ILE A 196 -3.61 11.30 0.64
C ILE A 196 -2.85 12.56 0.21
N PHE A 197 -3.45 13.73 0.37
CA PHE A 197 -2.78 15.00 0.09
C PHE A 197 -1.58 15.24 0.99
N VAL A 198 -1.72 15.06 2.31
CA VAL A 198 -0.58 15.17 3.24
C VAL A 198 0.50 14.14 2.89
N LEU A 199 0.11 12.90 2.59
CA LEU A 199 1.04 11.84 2.17
C LEU A 199 1.80 12.22 0.89
N SER A 200 1.13 12.79 -0.12
CA SER A 200 1.80 13.23 -1.35
C SER A 200 2.91 14.25 -1.06
N ASN A 201 2.69 15.14 -0.08
CA ASN A 201 3.67 16.13 0.36
C ASN A 201 4.82 15.49 1.16
N ILE A 202 4.54 14.49 2.02
CA ILE A 202 5.58 13.70 2.72
C ILE A 202 6.48 12.96 1.70
N LEU A 203 5.87 12.43 0.64
CA LEU A 203 6.58 11.70 -0.41
C LEU A 203 7.21 12.63 -1.46
N ARG A 204 6.89 13.93 -1.46
CA ARG A 204 7.26 14.88 -2.54
C ARG A 204 6.98 14.30 -3.93
N ARG A 205 5.86 13.61 -4.05
CA ARG A 205 5.51 12.81 -5.23
C ARG A 205 4.00 12.83 -5.43
N PRO A 206 3.50 13.16 -6.64
CA PRO A 206 2.07 13.13 -6.91
C PRO A 206 1.48 11.73 -6.69
N ILE A 207 0.23 11.69 -6.22
CA ILE A 207 -0.55 10.46 -6.09
C ILE A 207 -1.79 10.59 -6.98
N ILE A 208 -2.04 9.58 -7.82
CA ILE A 208 -3.25 9.48 -8.63
C ILE A 208 -4.05 8.30 -8.11
N VAL A 209 -5.30 8.56 -7.72
CA VAL A 209 -6.22 7.54 -7.23
C VAL A 209 -7.28 7.26 -8.30
N ILE A 210 -7.32 6.03 -8.76
CA ILE A 210 -8.34 5.51 -9.68
C ILE A 210 -9.43 4.84 -8.84
N ALA A 211 -10.62 5.42 -8.87
CA ALA A 211 -11.77 4.94 -8.11
C ALA A 211 -13.06 5.00 -8.95
N ASP A 212 -14.11 4.29 -8.52
CA ASP A 212 -15.46 4.57 -9.02
C ASP A 212 -15.90 5.97 -8.54
N GLN A 213 -16.76 6.66 -9.29
CA GLN A 213 -17.28 7.98 -8.90
C GLN A 213 -18.41 7.89 -7.86
N VAL A 214 -18.93 6.69 -7.57
CA VAL A 214 -20.15 6.53 -6.76
C VAL A 214 -20.03 5.34 -5.82
N LEU A 215 -20.31 5.58 -4.53
CA LEU A 215 -20.52 4.50 -3.56
C LEU A 215 -21.83 3.79 -3.87
N ARG A 216 -21.82 2.45 -3.94
CA ARG A 216 -23.01 1.63 -4.20
C ARG A 216 -23.44 0.90 -2.95
N SER A 217 -24.75 0.84 -2.72
CA SER A 217 -25.34 0.05 -1.63
C SER A 217 -25.05 -1.44 -1.84
N MET A 218 -24.42 -2.10 -0.88
CA MET A 218 -24.15 -3.54 -0.92
C MET A 218 -25.43 -4.40 -1.00
N LYS A 219 -26.59 -3.87 -0.60
CA LYS A 219 -27.88 -4.60 -0.62
C LYS A 219 -28.63 -4.48 -1.93
N SER A 220 -28.54 -3.34 -2.61
CA SER A 220 -29.37 -3.00 -3.77
C SER A 220 -28.58 -2.70 -5.04
N GLY A 221 -27.25 -2.57 -4.96
CA GLY A 221 -26.38 -2.16 -6.07
C GLY A 221 -26.59 -0.71 -6.56
N SER A 222 -27.53 0.01 -5.95
CA SER A 222 -27.88 1.38 -6.31
C SER A 222 -26.83 2.37 -5.81
N SER A 223 -26.54 3.39 -6.62
CA SER A 223 -25.77 4.57 -6.25
C SER A 223 -26.29 5.22 -4.97
N PHE A 224 -25.41 5.47 -4.01
CA PHE A 224 -25.73 5.97 -2.67
C PHE A 224 -25.19 7.39 -2.43
N SER A 225 -23.88 7.62 -2.61
CA SER A 225 -23.23 8.93 -2.42
C SER A 225 -22.02 9.06 -3.36
N PRO A 226 -21.66 10.27 -3.83
CA PRO A 226 -20.46 10.49 -4.63
C PRO A 226 -19.20 10.12 -3.83
N LEU A 227 -18.26 9.43 -4.48
CA LEU A 227 -16.97 9.13 -3.88
C LEU A 227 -15.94 10.18 -4.29
N ASN A 228 -15.53 11.03 -3.35
CA ASN A 228 -14.60 12.14 -3.60
C ASN A 228 -13.12 11.75 -3.40
N VAL A 229 -12.78 10.46 -3.40
CA VAL A 229 -11.40 9.98 -3.17
C VAL A 229 -10.61 9.82 -4.49
N GLY A 230 -11.31 9.70 -5.63
CA GLY A 230 -10.68 9.51 -6.93
C GLY A 230 -10.21 10.82 -7.55
N GLY A 231 -8.92 10.91 -7.89
CA GLY A 231 -8.36 12.13 -8.46
C GLY A 231 -6.83 12.22 -8.37
N ILE A 232 -6.32 13.43 -8.49
CA ILE A 232 -4.89 13.77 -8.51
C ILE A 232 -4.56 14.61 -7.28
N TYR A 233 -3.59 14.15 -6.50
CA TYR A 233 -3.06 14.81 -5.32
C TYR A 233 -1.62 15.28 -5.60
N LEU A 234 -1.43 16.59 -5.69
CA LEU A 234 -0.13 17.20 -5.98
C LEU A 234 0.60 17.61 -4.67
N PRO A 235 1.93 17.47 -4.58
CA PRO A 235 2.71 17.89 -3.41
C PRO A 235 2.93 19.41 -3.37
N LEU A 236 1.85 20.18 -3.22
CA LEU A 236 1.81 21.65 -3.38
C LEU A 236 2.56 22.43 -2.30
N HIS A 237 3.07 21.79 -1.24
CA HIS A 237 3.93 22.42 -0.24
C HIS A 237 5.41 22.40 -0.63
N TRP A 238 5.73 21.85 -1.81
CA TRP A 238 7.07 21.80 -2.33
C TRP A 238 7.13 22.46 -3.71
N PRO A 239 8.21 23.20 -4.04
CA PRO A 239 8.43 23.63 -5.40
C PRO A 239 8.45 22.42 -6.36
N PRO A 240 7.89 22.52 -7.58
CA PRO A 240 7.88 21.39 -8.53
C PRO A 240 9.26 20.82 -8.87
N GLY A 241 10.32 21.63 -8.76
CA GLY A 241 11.71 21.21 -8.98
C GLY A 241 12.28 20.29 -7.88
N GLU A 242 11.63 20.22 -6.71
CA GLU A 242 12.02 19.38 -5.59
C GLU A 242 11.20 18.08 -5.49
N CYS A 243 10.26 17.89 -6.42
CA CYS A 243 9.32 16.77 -6.45
C CYS A 243 9.71 15.74 -7.52
N TYR A 244 9.35 14.48 -7.27
CA TYR A 244 9.46 13.43 -8.27
C TYR A 244 8.22 13.42 -9.17
N LYS A 245 8.40 13.62 -10.48
CA LYS A 245 7.30 13.92 -11.42
C LYS A 245 6.56 12.71 -11.98
N TYR A 246 6.96 11.50 -11.60
CA TYR A 246 6.23 10.28 -11.94
C TYR A 246 5.27 9.94 -10.79
N PRO A 247 3.96 9.83 -11.03
CA PRO A 247 3.00 9.65 -9.94
C PRO A 247 3.10 8.26 -9.32
N ILE A 248 2.63 8.14 -8.08
CA ILE A 248 2.16 6.88 -7.49
C ILE A 248 0.73 6.67 -7.98
N VAL A 249 0.38 5.46 -8.42
CA VAL A 249 -0.99 5.16 -8.86
C VAL A 249 -1.62 4.15 -7.90
N LEU A 250 -2.74 4.53 -7.30
CA LEU A 250 -3.50 3.71 -6.37
C LEU A 250 -4.88 3.42 -6.95
N GLY A 251 -5.39 2.22 -6.71
CA GLY A 251 -6.79 1.85 -6.92
C GLY A 251 -7.53 1.99 -5.61
N TYR A 252 -8.77 2.48 -5.66
CA TYR A 252 -9.65 2.50 -4.51
C TYR A 252 -11.01 1.92 -4.89
N ASP A 253 -11.40 0.87 -4.18
CA ASP A 253 -12.71 0.22 -4.30
C ASP A 253 -13.12 -0.35 -2.95
N SER A 254 -14.41 -0.30 -2.63
CA SER A 254 -14.98 -0.91 -1.41
C SER A 254 -14.23 -0.53 -0.12
N GLN A 255 -13.84 0.74 0.02
CA GLN A 255 -13.07 1.27 1.17
C GLN A 255 -11.67 0.65 1.32
N HIS A 256 -11.08 0.18 0.23
CA HIS A 256 -9.77 -0.45 0.24
C HIS A 256 -8.85 0.18 -0.82
N PHE A 257 -7.61 0.50 -0.42
CA PHE A 257 -6.55 0.95 -1.32
C PHE A 257 -5.65 -0.21 -1.74
N ALA A 258 -5.27 -0.23 -3.01
CA ALA A 258 -4.23 -1.12 -3.54
C ALA A 258 -3.31 -0.36 -4.51
N PRO A 259 -2.02 -0.72 -4.63
CA PRO A 259 -1.14 -0.11 -5.62
C PRO A 259 -1.44 -0.66 -7.01
N LEU A 260 -1.59 0.23 -7.99
CA LEU A 260 -1.77 -0.12 -9.39
C LEU A 260 -0.42 -0.05 -10.11
N ILE A 261 0.23 -1.21 -10.28
CA ILE A 261 1.57 -1.29 -10.87
C ILE A 261 1.53 -1.72 -12.34
N THR A 262 2.52 -1.29 -13.12
CA THR A 262 2.71 -1.68 -14.52
C THR A 262 3.30 -3.09 -14.62
N ILE A 263 3.00 -3.78 -15.72
CA ILE A 263 3.62 -5.08 -16.04
C ILE A 263 4.87 -4.85 -16.90
N LYS A 264 5.98 -5.53 -16.57
CA LYS A 264 7.22 -5.50 -17.34
C LYS A 264 7.09 -6.26 -18.67
N ASP A 265 6.42 -5.66 -19.63
CA ASP A 265 6.24 -6.17 -21.00
C ASP A 265 6.94 -5.31 -22.05
N SER A 266 7.26 -5.92 -23.19
CA SER A 266 7.95 -5.26 -24.33
C SER A 266 6.97 -4.75 -25.38
N GLY A 267 5.70 -4.59 -25.00
CA GLY A 267 4.66 -4.17 -25.92
C GLY A 267 4.82 -2.70 -26.35
N PRO A 268 4.23 -2.32 -27.50
CA PRO A 268 4.31 -0.96 -28.05
C PRO A 268 3.52 0.07 -27.23
N GLU A 269 2.71 -0.37 -26.27
CA GLU A 269 1.87 0.49 -25.44
C GLU A 269 2.71 1.46 -24.60
N ILE A 270 2.20 2.68 -24.47
CA ILE A 270 2.87 3.77 -23.78
C ILE A 270 2.77 3.56 -22.27
N ARG A 271 3.89 3.71 -21.54
CA ARG A 271 3.89 3.68 -20.08
C ARG A 271 3.35 4.99 -19.50
N ALA A 272 2.03 5.09 -19.40
CA ALA A 272 1.35 6.29 -18.90
C ALA A 272 -0.01 5.95 -18.26
N VAL A 273 -0.55 6.89 -17.47
CA VAL A 273 -1.90 6.86 -16.92
C VAL A 273 -2.72 8.04 -17.47
N PRO A 274 -3.86 7.81 -18.13
CA PRO A 274 -4.76 8.89 -18.57
C PRO A 274 -5.20 9.77 -17.39
N LEU A 275 -5.26 11.09 -17.59
CA LEU A 275 -5.75 12.04 -16.59
C LEU A 275 -7.23 12.40 -16.75
N ILE A 276 -7.96 11.50 -17.41
CA ILE A 276 -9.38 11.61 -17.72
C ILE A 276 -10.04 10.25 -17.54
N ASN A 277 -11.36 10.26 -17.36
CA ASN A 277 -12.20 9.07 -17.35
C ASN A 277 -13.23 9.11 -18.48
N PRO A 278 -13.61 7.95 -19.05
CA PRO A 278 -14.80 7.84 -19.87
C PRO A 278 -16.07 8.13 -19.04
N GLY A 279 -16.84 9.13 -19.45
CA GLY A 279 -18.14 9.49 -18.89
C GLY A 279 -19.32 9.18 -19.83
N ARG A 280 -20.54 9.55 -19.43
CA ARG A 280 -21.77 9.26 -20.21
C ARG A 280 -21.85 10.00 -21.55
N GLY A 281 -21.11 11.10 -21.71
CA GLY A 281 -21.16 11.97 -22.88
C GLY A 281 -19.79 12.30 -23.50
N GLY A 282 -18.71 11.64 -23.10
CA GLY A 282 -17.36 11.95 -23.54
C GLY A 282 -16.31 11.62 -22.49
N PHE A 283 -15.26 12.42 -22.42
CA PHE A 283 -14.24 12.31 -21.39
C PHE A 283 -14.44 13.37 -20.30
N GLU A 284 -14.18 12.99 -19.06
CA GLU A 284 -14.21 13.85 -17.88
C GLU A 284 -12.83 13.91 -17.26
N ASP A 285 -12.30 15.10 -17.00
CA ASP A 285 -11.03 15.29 -16.29
C ASP A 285 -11.06 14.63 -14.91
N LEU A 286 -9.94 14.04 -14.50
CA LEU A 286 -9.75 13.71 -13.08
C LEU A 286 -9.76 14.99 -12.24
N GLN A 287 -10.42 14.92 -11.08
CA GLN A 287 -10.40 15.98 -10.08
C GLN A 287 -8.96 16.19 -9.61
N VAL A 288 -8.52 17.44 -9.49
CA VAL A 288 -7.27 17.78 -8.82
C VAL A 288 -7.65 18.31 -7.45
N HIS A 289 -7.27 17.57 -6.41
CA HIS A 289 -7.73 17.81 -5.05
C HIS A 289 -6.98 18.96 -4.38
N PHE A 290 -7.69 19.61 -3.45
CA PHE A 290 -7.16 20.57 -2.48
C PHE A 290 -6.47 21.80 -3.09
N LEU A 291 -6.87 22.20 -4.30
CA LEU A 291 -6.42 23.46 -4.91
C LEU A 291 -7.07 24.65 -4.21
N THR A 292 -6.29 25.71 -4.00
CA THR A 292 -6.85 27.03 -3.67
C THR A 292 -7.51 27.64 -4.91
N GLU A 293 -8.35 28.66 -4.73
CA GLU A 293 -8.99 29.37 -5.85
C GLU A 293 -7.98 29.88 -6.90
N LYS A 294 -6.82 30.37 -6.44
CA LYS A 294 -5.74 30.85 -7.33
C LYS A 294 -5.08 29.72 -8.10
N GLU A 295 -4.85 28.59 -7.45
CA GLU A 295 -4.26 27.40 -8.07
C GLU A 295 -5.24 26.72 -9.04
N GLN A 296 -6.54 26.75 -8.74
CA GLN A 296 -7.59 26.25 -9.63
C GLN A 296 -7.57 26.96 -10.99
N GLN A 297 -7.34 28.27 -11.00
CA GLN A 297 -7.17 29.06 -12.23
C GLN A 297 -5.90 28.69 -13.02
N GLN A 298 -4.94 28.02 -12.37
CA GLN A 298 -3.66 27.60 -12.95
C GLN A 298 -3.52 26.06 -13.00
N LYS A 299 -4.64 25.32 -12.89
CA LYS A 299 -4.68 23.84 -12.83
C LYS A 299 -3.79 23.18 -13.89
N GLU A 300 -3.93 23.57 -15.14
CA GLU A 300 -3.17 22.96 -16.26
C GLU A 300 -1.66 23.20 -16.13
N LYS A 301 -1.26 24.40 -15.67
CA LYS A 301 0.14 24.73 -15.44
C LYS A 301 0.70 23.88 -14.29
N LEU A 302 -0.04 23.74 -13.19
CA LEU A 302 0.35 22.90 -12.06
C LEU A 302 0.51 21.44 -12.50
N LEU A 303 -0.41 20.90 -13.30
CA LEU A 303 -0.27 19.54 -13.83
C LEU A 303 1.02 19.38 -14.66
N LYS A 304 1.35 20.35 -15.53
CA LYS A 304 2.61 20.35 -16.31
C LYS A 304 3.85 20.49 -15.43
N ASP A 305 3.76 21.24 -14.35
CA ASP A 305 4.89 21.48 -13.45
C ASP A 305 5.20 20.25 -12.60
N TYR A 306 4.18 19.55 -12.08
CA TYR A 306 4.33 18.41 -11.16
C TYR A 306 4.30 17.03 -11.84
N LEU A 307 3.82 16.90 -13.07
CA LEU A 307 3.74 15.63 -13.80
C LEU A 307 4.45 15.71 -15.16
N MET A 308 4.98 14.57 -15.61
CA MET A 308 5.48 14.43 -16.98
C MET A 308 4.32 14.13 -17.93
N LEU A 309 3.67 15.16 -18.45
CA LEU A 309 2.50 15.01 -19.32
C LEU A 309 2.88 14.61 -20.76
N ILE A 310 2.00 13.82 -21.38
CA ILE A 310 2.04 13.47 -22.79
C ILE A 310 0.64 13.48 -23.39
N GLU A 311 0.57 13.71 -24.69
CA GLU A 311 -0.66 13.62 -25.48
C GLU A 311 -0.71 12.29 -26.20
N ILE A 312 -1.85 11.59 -26.11
CA ILE A 312 -2.06 10.28 -26.70
C ILE A 312 -3.27 10.35 -27.63
N PRO A 313 -3.15 10.00 -28.91
CA PRO A 313 -4.31 9.87 -29.79
C PRO A 313 -5.04 8.56 -29.45
N VAL A 314 -6.31 8.66 -29.08
CA VAL A 314 -7.19 7.53 -28.82
C VAL A 314 -8.35 7.51 -29.81
N ILE A 315 -8.85 6.33 -30.11
CA ILE A 315 -10.05 6.19 -30.92
C ILE A 315 -11.24 6.73 -30.10
N GLY A 316 -11.93 7.74 -30.64
CA GLY A 316 -13.05 8.39 -29.96
C GLY A 316 -14.20 7.44 -29.67
N LEU A 317 -14.98 7.72 -28.62
CA LEU A 317 -16.22 7.00 -28.28
C LEU A 317 -17.41 7.42 -29.17
N SER A 318 -17.26 8.45 -30.01
CA SER A 318 -18.28 9.07 -30.87
C SER A 318 -17.88 9.04 -32.36
N TYR A 319 -18.64 9.72 -33.23
CA TYR A 319 -18.43 9.78 -34.69
C TYR A 319 -17.09 10.42 -35.14
N ASP A 320 -16.29 10.95 -34.22
CA ASP A 320 -14.99 11.57 -34.51
C ASP A 320 -13.88 10.51 -34.40
N PRO A 321 -13.10 10.24 -35.47
CA PRO A 321 -12.28 9.02 -35.55
C PRO A 321 -11.12 8.97 -34.55
N THR A 322 -10.63 10.11 -34.07
CA THR A 322 -9.48 10.19 -33.14
C THR A 322 -9.58 11.42 -32.23
N GLN A 323 -9.50 11.23 -30.92
CA GLN A 323 -9.41 12.29 -29.92
C GLN A 323 -8.04 12.28 -29.24
N ILE A 324 -7.51 13.45 -28.91
CA ILE A 324 -6.24 13.55 -28.19
C ILE A 324 -6.53 13.67 -26.70
N ILE A 325 -5.90 12.82 -25.89
CA ILE A 325 -6.06 12.81 -24.44
C ILE A 325 -4.74 13.13 -23.75
N THR A 326 -4.82 13.77 -22.58
CA THR A 326 -3.65 14.02 -21.73
C THR A 326 -3.45 12.84 -20.78
N ALA A 327 -2.21 12.36 -20.67
CA ALA A 327 -1.80 11.31 -19.75
C ALA A 327 -0.51 11.71 -19.02
N ALA A 328 -0.29 11.20 -17.82
CA ALA A 328 0.98 11.32 -17.10
C ALA A 328 1.85 10.09 -17.35
N ARG A 329 3.13 10.28 -17.69
CA ARG A 329 4.09 9.17 -17.79
C ARG A 329 4.22 8.45 -16.45
N LEU A 330 4.38 7.12 -16.50
CA LEU A 330 4.72 6.31 -15.35
C LEU A 330 6.20 5.92 -15.41
N ASP A 331 6.80 5.75 -14.24
CA ASP A 331 8.22 5.43 -14.09
C ASP A 331 8.51 3.96 -14.43
N GLU A 332 9.78 3.68 -14.70
CA GLU A 332 10.28 2.31 -14.83
C GLU A 332 10.58 1.68 -13.49
N GLY A 333 10.53 0.35 -13.43
CA GLY A 333 10.99 -0.40 -12.26
C GLY A 333 12.46 -0.11 -12.00
N ASN A 334 12.76 0.59 -10.91
CA ASN A 334 14.11 1.13 -10.62
C ASN A 334 14.63 0.74 -9.22
N LEU A 335 13.98 -0.24 -8.58
CA LEU A 335 14.42 -0.78 -7.29
C LEU A 335 15.78 -1.49 -7.41
N PRO A 336 16.76 -1.15 -6.54
CA PRO A 336 18.02 -1.87 -6.44
C PRO A 336 17.82 -3.37 -6.17
N GLU A 337 18.71 -4.22 -6.64
CA GLU A 337 18.62 -5.69 -6.50
C GLU A 337 18.47 -6.14 -5.04
N ASP A 338 19.16 -5.48 -4.12
CA ASP A 338 19.12 -5.75 -2.68
C ASP A 338 17.80 -5.29 -2.02
N MET A 339 16.93 -4.58 -2.75
CA MET A 339 15.60 -4.15 -2.32
C MET A 339 14.47 -4.69 -3.21
N ASN A 340 14.80 -5.37 -4.31
CA ASN A 340 13.81 -5.82 -5.28
C ASN A 340 13.24 -7.19 -4.90
N LEU A 341 12.12 -7.17 -4.17
CA LEU A 341 11.36 -8.38 -3.81
C LEU A 341 10.64 -9.02 -5.01
N MET A 342 10.42 -8.27 -6.09
CA MET A 342 9.75 -8.80 -7.28
C MET A 342 10.65 -9.80 -8.02
N GLU A 343 11.96 -9.57 -8.02
CA GLU A 343 12.94 -10.52 -8.58
C GLU A 343 13.02 -11.81 -7.74
N ASP A 344 12.97 -11.72 -6.40
CA ASP A 344 12.89 -12.90 -5.53
C ASP A 344 11.59 -13.69 -5.79
N TYR A 345 10.47 -12.98 -5.94
CA TYR A 345 9.19 -13.59 -6.30
C TYR A 345 9.26 -14.28 -7.67
N LEU A 346 9.94 -13.69 -8.66
CA LEU A 346 10.14 -14.31 -9.97
C LEU A 346 10.89 -15.65 -9.88
N GLN A 347 11.92 -15.73 -9.03
CA GLN A 347 12.66 -16.97 -8.81
C GLN A 347 11.75 -18.08 -8.26
N LEU A 348 10.90 -17.74 -7.29
CA LEU A 348 9.91 -18.67 -6.74
C LEU A 348 8.89 -19.11 -7.79
N VAL A 349 8.36 -18.16 -8.58
CA VAL A 349 7.43 -18.45 -9.68
C VAL A 349 8.06 -19.40 -10.70
N ASN A 350 9.33 -19.17 -11.07
CA ASN A 350 10.05 -20.04 -12.01
C ASN A 350 10.27 -21.44 -11.44
N HIS A 351 10.57 -21.57 -10.15
CA HIS A 351 10.70 -22.86 -9.48
C HIS A 351 9.38 -23.63 -9.51
N GLU A 352 8.29 -22.98 -9.11
CA GLU A 352 6.98 -23.61 -9.09
C GLU A 352 6.44 -23.90 -10.50
N TYR A 353 6.81 -23.10 -11.50
CA TYR A 353 6.46 -23.37 -12.89
C TYR A 353 7.09 -24.68 -13.39
N LYS A 354 8.36 -24.95 -13.06
CA LYS A 354 9.02 -26.22 -13.41
C LYS A 354 8.29 -27.41 -12.80
N ARG A 355 7.96 -27.33 -11.51
CA ARG A 355 7.18 -28.37 -10.81
C ARG A 355 5.80 -28.57 -11.42
N TRP A 356 5.12 -27.49 -11.78
CA TRP A 356 3.82 -27.54 -12.45
C TRP A 356 3.89 -28.21 -13.84
N GLN A 357 5.01 -28.09 -14.55
CA GLN A 357 5.24 -28.83 -15.80
C GLN A 357 5.46 -30.33 -15.52
N GLU A 358 6.31 -30.67 -14.55
CA GLU A 358 6.59 -32.06 -14.15
C GLU A 358 5.32 -32.80 -13.69
N ASP A 359 4.45 -32.15 -12.93
CA ASP A 359 3.17 -32.73 -12.49
C ASP A 359 2.22 -32.99 -13.65
N LYS A 360 2.25 -32.15 -14.69
CA LYS A 360 1.46 -32.36 -15.93
C LYS A 360 1.97 -33.53 -16.73
N ASP A 361 3.28 -33.67 -16.86
CA ASP A 361 3.91 -34.78 -17.57
C ASP A 361 3.75 -36.10 -16.78
N SER A 362 3.70 -36.02 -15.45
CA SER A 362 3.48 -37.15 -14.53
C SER A 362 2.02 -37.63 -14.43
N LEU A 363 1.06 -36.99 -15.12
CA LEU A 363 -0.30 -37.52 -15.27
C LEU A 363 -0.35 -38.81 -16.10
N TRP A 364 0.76 -39.20 -16.73
CA TRP A 364 0.94 -40.48 -17.43
C TRP A 364 1.80 -41.51 -16.68
N ALA A 365 2.19 -41.26 -15.42
CA ALA A 365 2.98 -42.18 -14.59
C ALA A 365 2.19 -42.74 -13.38
N PRO A 366 2.43 -43.99 -12.93
CA PRO A 366 1.75 -44.58 -11.78
C PRO A 366 1.96 -43.78 -10.48
N GLN A 367 0.91 -43.68 -9.65
CA GLN A 367 0.81 -42.85 -8.44
C GLN A 367 1.85 -43.08 -7.32
N SER A 368 2.79 -44.03 -7.44
CA SER A 368 3.66 -44.46 -6.34
C SER A 368 4.96 -43.67 -6.16
N GLN A 369 5.26 -42.66 -7.00
CA GLN A 369 6.50 -41.87 -6.92
C GLN A 369 6.30 -40.35 -6.93
N ARG A 370 5.15 -39.84 -6.50
CA ARG A 370 4.96 -38.39 -6.35
C ARG A 370 5.73 -37.90 -5.12
N PRO A 371 6.69 -36.96 -5.25
CA PRO A 371 7.17 -36.23 -4.08
C PRO A 371 5.97 -35.51 -3.44
N PRO A 372 5.91 -35.39 -2.10
CA PRO A 372 4.82 -34.66 -1.47
C PRO A 372 4.78 -33.22 -2.01
N PRO A 373 3.58 -32.65 -2.24
CA PRO A 373 3.46 -31.27 -2.66
C PRO A 373 4.16 -30.38 -1.64
N PHE A 374 5.22 -29.67 -2.06
CA PHE A 374 5.81 -28.63 -1.24
C PHE A 374 4.72 -27.61 -0.93
N SER A 375 4.31 -27.56 0.33
CA SER A 375 3.36 -26.60 0.84
C SER A 375 4.15 -25.44 1.39
N VAL A 376 3.73 -24.20 1.13
CA VAL A 376 4.30 -23.01 1.79
C VAL A 376 4.15 -23.10 3.32
N SER A 377 3.30 -24.00 3.82
CA SER A 377 3.25 -24.44 5.22
C SER A 377 4.57 -25.04 5.74
N GLN A 378 5.53 -25.35 4.87
CA GLN A 378 6.88 -25.82 5.20
C GLN A 378 7.92 -24.68 5.26
N LEU A 379 7.55 -23.43 4.93
CA LEU A 379 8.23 -22.29 5.54
C LEU A 379 7.65 -22.17 6.94
N SER A 380 8.45 -22.51 7.95
CA SER A 380 8.08 -22.70 9.36
C SER A 380 7.55 -21.46 10.09
N LEU A 381 6.53 -20.79 9.57
CA LEU A 381 5.87 -19.66 10.23
C LEU A 381 4.36 -19.79 10.02
N ILE A 382 3.70 -20.27 11.07
CA ILE A 382 2.25 -20.11 11.22
C ILE A 382 2.01 -18.61 11.46
N GLU A 383 1.01 -17.99 10.83
CA GLU A 383 0.62 -16.57 11.04
C GLU A 383 0.12 -16.24 12.48
N ILE A 384 0.53 -17.00 13.48
CA ILE A 384 0.25 -16.79 14.90
C ILE A 384 1.53 -16.25 15.55
N ARG A 385 1.43 -15.17 16.33
CA ARG A 385 2.58 -14.60 17.05
C ARG A 385 3.06 -15.53 18.15
N CYS A 386 4.37 -15.59 18.37
CA CYS A 386 4.95 -16.34 19.49
C CYS A 386 4.36 -15.89 20.83
N ALA A 387 3.98 -16.84 21.68
CA ALA A 387 3.42 -16.56 23.01
C ALA A 387 4.43 -15.97 24.02
N THR A 388 5.70 -15.76 23.63
CA THR A 388 6.69 -15.13 24.50
C THR A 388 6.50 -13.60 24.49
N PRO A 389 6.32 -12.95 25.65
CA PRO A 389 6.15 -11.50 25.72
C PRO A 389 7.30 -10.76 25.02
N ARG A 390 6.96 -9.77 24.18
CA ARG A 390 7.91 -8.95 23.39
C ARG A 390 8.70 -9.70 22.30
N CYS A 391 8.36 -10.96 22.02
CA CYS A 391 8.89 -11.66 20.85
C CYS A 391 8.13 -11.24 19.59
N THR A 392 8.85 -10.83 18.55
CA THR A 392 8.27 -10.38 17.27
C THR A 392 8.17 -11.49 16.23
N PHE A 393 8.69 -12.69 16.55
CA PHE A 393 8.69 -13.83 15.65
C PHE A 393 7.35 -14.59 15.71
N TYR A 394 7.05 -15.29 14.61
CA TYR A 394 5.86 -16.13 14.50
C TYR A 394 6.10 -17.53 15.06
N VAL A 395 5.01 -18.20 15.41
CA VAL A 395 5.00 -19.57 15.91
C VAL A 395 5.51 -20.51 14.83
N SER A 396 6.43 -21.41 15.18
CA SER A 396 6.80 -22.52 14.30
C SER A 396 5.80 -23.67 14.48
N VAL A 397 5.57 -24.42 13.40
CA VAL A 397 4.70 -25.61 13.40
C VAL A 397 5.14 -26.63 14.45
N ASP A 398 6.45 -26.75 14.66
CA ASP A 398 7.05 -27.77 15.53
C ASP A 398 7.18 -27.32 16.98
N THR A 399 7.07 -26.01 17.26
CA THR A 399 7.34 -25.44 18.59
C THR A 399 6.17 -24.67 19.18
N GLN A 400 4.93 -24.96 18.74
CA GLN A 400 3.73 -24.29 19.23
C GLN A 400 3.62 -24.36 20.76
N PRO A 401 3.30 -23.25 21.46
CA PRO A 401 2.89 -21.94 20.94
C PRO A 401 4.04 -20.90 20.81
N HIS A 402 5.29 -21.34 20.65
CA HIS A 402 6.48 -20.47 20.59
C HIS A 402 7.15 -20.46 19.21
N CYS A 403 7.94 -19.42 18.93
CA CYS A 403 8.91 -19.47 17.83
C CYS A 403 10.07 -20.41 18.21
N HIS A 404 10.80 -20.89 17.21
CA HIS A 404 11.90 -21.84 17.40
C HIS A 404 12.92 -21.35 18.44
N GLU A 405 13.33 -20.08 18.36
CA GLU A 405 14.32 -19.48 19.25
C GLU A 405 13.84 -19.35 20.71
N CYS A 406 12.56 -19.02 20.91
CA CYS A 406 11.98 -18.91 22.25
C CYS A 406 11.77 -20.29 22.90
N PHE A 407 11.50 -21.31 22.08
CA PHE A 407 11.34 -22.67 22.53
C PHE A 407 12.67 -23.27 23.01
N GLU A 408 13.75 -23.12 22.24
CA GLU A 408 15.09 -23.56 22.64
C GLU A 408 15.57 -22.88 23.92
N LYS A 409 15.35 -21.55 24.05
CA LYS A 409 15.69 -20.81 25.28
C LYS A 409 14.94 -21.33 26.51
N ARG A 410 13.70 -21.82 26.36
CA ARG A 410 12.94 -22.42 27.46
C ARG A 410 13.45 -23.81 27.81
N GLN A 411 13.74 -24.66 26.81
CA GLN A 411 14.34 -25.96 27.05
C GLN A 411 15.69 -25.85 27.74
N ALA A 412 16.51 -24.87 27.36
CA ALA A 412 17.79 -24.59 28.00
C ALA A 412 17.64 -24.19 29.48
N VAL A 413 16.54 -23.54 29.86
CA VAL A 413 16.25 -23.16 31.25
C VAL A 413 15.71 -24.35 32.07
N GLU A 414 14.90 -25.24 31.47
CA GLU A 414 14.40 -26.46 32.13
C GLU A 414 15.49 -27.51 32.39
N ILE A 415 16.58 -27.50 31.61
CA ILE A 415 17.67 -28.48 31.73
C ILE A 415 18.75 -28.03 32.74
N SER A 416 18.66 -26.82 33.32
CA SER A 416 19.53 -26.39 34.42
C SER A 416 19.07 -27.00 35.76
N PRO A 417 19.87 -27.86 36.43
CA PRO A 417 19.54 -28.31 37.77
C PRO A 417 19.61 -27.14 38.75
N LEU A 418 18.66 -27.07 39.69
CA LEU A 418 18.72 -26.14 40.82
C LEU A 418 20.09 -26.21 41.52
N PRO A 419 20.69 -25.07 41.92
CA PRO A 419 21.86 -25.11 42.78
C PRO A 419 21.47 -25.71 44.12
N THR A 420 22.18 -26.77 44.50
CA THR A 420 22.02 -27.48 45.78
C THR A 420 22.27 -26.50 46.92
N ALA A 421 21.24 -26.24 47.73
CA ALA A 421 21.38 -25.50 48.97
C ALA A 421 22.32 -26.27 49.91
N GLY A 422 23.54 -25.77 50.08
CA GLY A 422 24.47 -26.23 51.11
C GLY A 422 23.90 -25.88 52.49
N LEU A 423 23.61 -26.91 53.28
CA LEU A 423 23.38 -26.81 54.71
C LEU A 423 24.64 -26.22 55.39
N GLN A 424 24.61 -24.93 55.73
CA GLN A 424 25.45 -24.36 56.76
C GLN A 424 24.65 -24.31 58.06
N LEU A 425 25.01 -25.22 58.99
CA LEU A 425 24.60 -25.18 60.39
C LEU A 425 25.09 -23.86 61.01
N ALA A 426 24.15 -22.94 61.26
CA ALA A 426 24.38 -21.77 62.08
C ALA A 426 24.15 -22.15 63.56
N SER A 427 25.25 -22.21 64.32
CA SER A 427 25.24 -22.33 65.77
C SER A 427 24.80 -20.99 66.38
N THR A 428 23.55 -20.88 66.80
CA THR A 428 23.08 -19.76 67.61
C THR A 428 23.25 -20.09 69.09
N HIS A 429 24.26 -19.49 69.72
CA HIS A 429 24.28 -19.29 71.17
C HIS A 429 23.28 -18.19 71.53
N LEU A 430 22.29 -18.54 72.36
CA LEU A 430 21.49 -17.59 73.12
C LEU A 430 22.35 -16.96 74.23
N PRO A 431 22.14 -15.69 74.58
CA PRO A 431 22.29 -15.23 75.95
C PRO A 431 20.93 -15.35 76.66
N GLU A 432 20.87 -16.24 77.65
CA GLU A 432 20.04 -16.04 78.86
C GLU A 432 20.68 -14.86 79.62
N SER A 433 19.98 -14.04 80.38
CA SER A 433 18.83 -14.28 81.25
C SER A 433 18.24 -12.91 81.59
N PHE A 434 17.41 -12.82 82.62
CA PHE A 434 17.41 -11.65 83.48
C PHE A 434 18.82 -11.10 83.76
#